data_AF-A0AAX0VAZ0-F1
#
_entry.id   AF-A0AAX0VAZ0-F1
#
_cell.length_a   1.000
_cell.length_b   1.000
_cell.length_c   1.000
_cell.angle_alpha   90.00
_cell.angle_beta   90.00
_cell.angle_gamma   90.00
#
_symmetry.space_group_name_H-M   'P 1'
#
loop_
_entity.id
_entity.type
_entity.pdbx_description
1 polymer ?
#
loop_
_entity_poly.entity_id
_entity_poly.type
_entity_poly.pdbx_seq_one_letter_code
_entity_poly.pdbx_strand_id
1 'polypeptide(L)'
;MKGMDTMLANVTRLEVEAPKKARKSINKGAEIFAKHLKDDTPVDSGALASDVQTGPMKASTGRFEKQVGYGGKSAWRAHFPDKGTKKQPAQNFSIKAQEQSRDEILEVYAEEMRLLDD
;
A
#
# COMPACT_ATOMS: atom_id res chain seq x y z
N MET A 1 17.02 -16.18 1.77
CA MET A 1 17.41 -15.10 2.70
C MET A 1 18.05 -13.92 1.96
N LYS A 2 19.07 -14.12 1.10
CA LYS A 2 19.77 -13.03 0.37
C LYS A 2 18.88 -11.99 -0.37
N GLY A 3 17.75 -12.39 -0.98
CA GLY A 3 16.94 -11.47 -1.77
C GLY A 3 16.17 -10.40 -0.99
N MET A 4 15.68 -10.72 0.22
CA MET A 4 14.94 -9.74 1.05
C MET A 4 15.91 -8.70 1.64
N ASP A 5 17.09 -9.14 2.07
CA ASP A 5 18.13 -8.26 2.60
C ASP A 5 18.61 -7.27 1.53
N THR A 6 18.77 -7.74 0.29
CA THR A 6 19.10 -6.87 -0.86
C THR A 6 18.00 -5.87 -1.16
N MET A 7 16.72 -6.27 -1.14
CA MET A 7 15.61 -5.32 -1.31
C MET A 7 15.59 -4.26 -0.21
N LEU A 8 15.78 -4.66 1.05
CA LEU A 8 15.80 -3.73 2.17
C LEU A 8 16.97 -2.75 2.07
N ALA A 9 18.15 -3.22 1.66
CA ALA A 9 19.31 -2.38 1.42
C ALA A 9 19.05 -1.36 0.31
N ASN A 10 18.43 -1.78 -0.80
CA ASN A 10 18.08 -0.90 -1.92
C ASN A 10 17.08 0.18 -1.51
N VAL A 11 16.02 -0.18 -0.77
CA VAL A 11 15.05 0.79 -0.26
C VAL A 11 15.73 1.77 0.70
N THR A 12 16.58 1.29 1.59
CA THR A 12 17.35 2.14 2.51
C THR A 12 18.26 3.10 1.74
N ARG A 13 18.95 2.62 0.70
CA ARG A 13 19.79 3.43 -0.17
C ARG A 13 18.99 4.54 -0.84
N LEU A 14 17.83 4.21 -1.41
CA LEU A 14 16.93 5.19 -2.04
C LEU A 14 16.45 6.25 -1.04
N GLU A 15 16.10 5.85 0.18
CA GLU A 15 15.65 6.75 1.25
C GLU A 15 16.75 7.72 1.69
N VAL A 16 18.01 7.28 1.75
CA VAL A 16 19.17 8.09 2.19
C VAL A 16 19.74 8.96 1.06
N GLU A 17 20.05 8.36 -0.09
CA GLU A 17 20.75 9.01 -1.20
C GLU A 17 19.80 9.87 -2.04
N ALA A 18 18.53 9.47 -2.17
CA ALA A 18 17.54 10.20 -2.96
C ALA A 18 16.14 10.27 -2.30
N PRO A 19 15.99 10.99 -1.17
CA PRO A 19 14.72 11.11 -0.44
C PRO A 19 13.52 11.52 -1.29
N LYS A 20 13.73 12.34 -2.34
CA LYS A 20 12.69 12.74 -3.29
C LYS A 20 12.18 11.55 -4.12
N LYS A 21 13.08 10.70 -4.62
CA LYS A 21 12.76 9.48 -5.37
C LYS A 21 12.09 8.43 -4.48
N ALA A 22 12.56 8.29 -3.24
CA ALA A 22 11.91 7.43 -2.24
C ALA A 22 10.47 7.85 -1.97
N ARG A 23 10.23 9.14 -1.71
CA ARG A 23 8.87 9.68 -1.51
C ARG A 23 7.97 9.50 -2.74
N LYS A 24 8.54 9.67 -3.95
CA LYS A 24 7.83 9.40 -5.20
C LYS A 24 7.42 7.93 -5.32
N SER A 25 8.34 7.01 -5.00
CA SER A 25 8.06 5.57 -5.00
C SER A 25 6.93 5.21 -4.04
N ILE A 26 6.98 5.75 -2.81
CA ILE A 26 5.95 5.50 -1.78
C ILE A 26 4.60 6.09 -2.19
N ASN A 27 4.57 7.28 -2.80
CA ASN A 27 3.31 7.86 -3.28
C ASN A 27 2.68 6.99 -4.37
N LYS A 28 3.45 6.60 -5.39
CA LYS A 28 2.96 5.76 -6.49
C LYS A 28 2.57 4.37 -5.98
N GLY A 29 3.33 3.80 -5.04
CA GLY A 29 2.97 2.52 -4.43
C GLY A 29 1.70 2.59 -3.59
N ALA A 30 1.49 3.68 -2.85
CA ALA A 30 0.25 3.90 -2.12
C ALA A 30 -0.97 4.07 -3.04
N GLU A 31 -0.80 4.71 -4.20
CA GLU A 31 -1.84 4.86 -5.23
C GLU A 31 -2.20 3.52 -5.88
N ILE A 32 -1.20 2.70 -6.22
CA ILE A 32 -1.39 1.34 -6.75
C ILE A 32 -2.19 0.50 -5.74
N PHE A 33 -1.75 0.47 -4.48
CA PHE A 33 -2.43 -0.29 -3.45
C PHE A 33 -3.84 0.24 -3.16
N ALA A 34 -4.03 1.57 -3.14
CA ALA A 34 -5.35 2.17 -2.98
C ALA A 34 -6.30 1.80 -4.12
N LYS A 35 -5.80 1.75 -5.36
CA LYS A 35 -6.58 1.31 -6.53
C LYS A 35 -7.03 -0.14 -6.37
N HIS A 36 -6.10 -1.06 -6.12
CA HIS A 36 -6.44 -2.49 -5.95
C HIS A 36 -7.35 -2.71 -4.75
N LEU A 37 -7.09 -2.04 -3.62
CA LEU A 37 -7.96 -2.11 -2.44
C LEU A 37 -9.37 -1.63 -2.77
N LYS A 38 -9.52 -0.51 -3.51
CA LYS A 38 -10.82 -0.01 -3.95
C LYS A 38 -11.54 -0.99 -4.87
N ASP A 39 -10.84 -1.53 -5.86
CA ASP A 39 -11.40 -2.45 -6.86
C ASP A 39 -11.85 -3.78 -6.23
N ASP A 40 -11.10 -4.27 -5.24
CA ASP A 40 -11.43 -5.50 -4.51
C ASP A 40 -12.41 -5.28 -3.34
N THR A 41 -12.58 -4.04 -2.88
CA THR A 41 -13.54 -3.73 -1.82
C THR A 41 -14.97 -3.97 -2.30
N PRO A 42 -15.78 -4.74 -1.56
CA PRO A 42 -17.16 -5.00 -1.94
C PRO A 42 -17.99 -3.73 -2.00
N VAL A 43 -18.85 -3.64 -3.02
CA VAL A 43 -19.82 -2.55 -3.15
C VAL A 43 -21.04 -2.88 -2.28
N ASP A 44 -21.17 -2.20 -1.14
CA ASP A 44 -22.35 -2.26 -0.27
C ASP A 44 -23.07 -0.90 -0.21
N SER A 45 -24.22 -0.85 0.47
CA SER A 45 -25.00 0.38 0.68
C SER A 45 -24.24 1.47 1.45
N GLY A 46 -23.10 1.13 2.08
CA GLY A 46 -22.25 2.02 2.84
C GLY A 46 -21.08 2.61 2.05
N ALA A 47 -20.94 2.32 0.75
CA ALA A 47 -19.94 2.90 -0.13
C ALA A 47 -18.47 2.74 0.34
N LEU A 48 -18.14 1.58 0.92
CA LEU A 48 -16.78 1.27 1.42
C LEU A 48 -15.67 1.50 0.37
N ALA A 49 -15.87 1.01 -0.85
CA ALA A 49 -14.91 1.15 -1.95
C ALA A 49 -14.60 2.63 -2.26
N SER A 50 -15.61 3.51 -2.17
CA SER A 50 -15.42 4.93 -2.44
C SER A 50 -14.69 5.69 -1.32
N ASP A 51 -14.60 5.11 -0.12
CA ASP A 51 -13.95 5.72 1.04
C ASP A 51 -12.50 5.23 1.22
N VAL A 52 -11.96 4.51 0.23
CA VAL A 52 -10.53 4.17 0.18
C VAL A 52 -9.72 5.45 -0.07
N GLN A 53 -8.72 5.67 0.76
CA GLN A 53 -7.90 6.89 0.77
C GLN A 53 -6.44 6.57 1.12
N THR A 54 -5.54 7.47 0.68
CA THR A 54 -4.15 7.49 1.12
C THR A 54 -3.95 8.59 2.15
N GLY A 55 -3.29 8.28 3.27
CA GLY A 55 -2.93 9.24 4.31
C GLY A 55 -1.75 10.13 3.94
N PRO A 56 -1.33 11.05 4.83
CA PRO A 56 -0.14 11.87 4.62
C PRO A 56 1.15 11.03 4.67
N MET A 57 2.20 11.52 4.01
CA MET A 57 3.55 10.98 4.16
C MET A 57 4.04 11.21 5.59
N LYS A 58 4.46 10.14 6.27
CA LYS A 58 5.09 10.19 7.59
C LYS A 58 6.56 9.84 7.50
N ALA A 59 7.35 10.34 8.45
CA ALA A 59 8.78 10.07 8.59
C ALA A 59 9.20 9.83 10.05
N SER A 60 8.24 9.73 10.98
CA SER A 60 8.46 9.73 12.43
C SER A 60 9.22 8.51 12.95
N THR A 61 9.24 7.41 12.18
CA THR A 61 9.90 6.15 12.50
C THR A 61 11.30 6.05 11.88
N GLY A 62 11.83 7.14 11.32
CA GLY A 62 13.11 7.15 10.59
C GLY A 62 13.00 6.62 9.16
N ARG A 63 11.79 6.25 8.71
CA ARG A 63 11.50 5.79 7.36
C ARG A 63 10.31 6.55 6.80
N PHE A 64 10.30 6.73 5.48
CA PHE A 64 9.12 7.27 4.81
C PHE A 64 8.04 6.21 4.74
N GLU A 65 6.82 6.55 5.16
CA GLU A 65 5.67 5.65 5.10
C GLU A 65 4.40 6.42 4.76
N LYS A 66 3.44 5.74 4.14
CA LYS A 66 2.11 6.29 3.84
C LYS A 66 1.06 5.24 4.16
N GLN A 67 0.08 5.61 4.96
CA GLN A 67 -1.04 4.72 5.29
C GLN A 67 -2.02 4.69 4.12
N VAL A 68 -2.58 3.51 3.85
CA VAL A 68 -3.66 3.32 2.87
C VAL A 68 -4.74 2.50 3.54
N GLY A 69 -5.98 2.89 3.35
CA GLY A 69 -7.12 2.23 3.97
C GLY A 69 -8.37 3.07 3.81
N TYR A 70 -9.29 2.96 4.76
CA TYR A 70 -10.59 3.61 4.66
C TYR A 70 -10.68 4.89 5.51
N GLY A 71 -11.65 5.75 5.19
CA GLY A 71 -12.12 6.85 6.03
C GLY A 71 -12.38 6.44 7.48
N GLY A 72 -12.17 7.34 8.44
CA GLY A 72 -12.37 7.02 9.87
C GLY A 72 -13.79 6.53 10.20
N LYS A 73 -14.80 6.96 9.42
CA LYS A 73 -16.20 6.53 9.58
C LYS A 73 -16.48 5.12 9.06
N SER A 74 -15.62 4.59 8.18
CA SER A 74 -15.83 3.31 7.50
C SER A 74 -14.76 2.27 7.80
N ALA A 75 -13.58 2.68 8.28
CA ALA A 75 -12.48 1.79 8.66
C ALA A 75 -12.91 0.72 9.66
N TRP A 76 -13.71 1.10 10.67
CA TRP A 76 -14.22 0.14 11.64
C TRP A 76 -15.20 -0.86 11.01
N ARG A 77 -15.93 -0.55 9.92
CA ARG A 77 -16.84 -1.53 9.31
C ARG A 77 -16.19 -2.37 8.22
N ALA A 78 -15.09 -1.90 7.63
CA ALA A 78 -14.38 -2.62 6.57
C ALA A 78 -13.89 -4.01 7.00
N HIS A 79 -13.56 -4.21 8.27
CA HIS A 79 -13.07 -5.50 8.75
C HIS A 79 -14.14 -6.61 8.74
N PHE A 80 -15.43 -6.28 8.81
CA PHE A 80 -16.49 -7.30 8.81
C PHE A 80 -16.61 -8.04 7.48
N PRO A 81 -16.70 -7.37 6.31
CA PRO A 81 -16.68 -8.07 5.05
C PRO A 81 -15.30 -8.66 4.74
N ASP A 82 -14.22 -8.03 5.20
CA ASP A 82 -12.86 -8.54 4.93
C ASP A 82 -12.62 -9.88 5.66
N LYS A 83 -12.81 -9.89 6.99
CA LYS A 83 -12.49 -11.03 7.87
C LYS A 83 -13.66 -11.97 8.11
N GLY A 84 -14.85 -11.58 7.65
CA GLY A 84 -16.09 -12.31 7.88
C GLY A 84 -16.67 -12.10 9.28
N THR A 85 -17.88 -12.61 9.45
CA THR A 85 -18.62 -12.67 10.71
C THR A 85 -19.30 -14.02 10.83
N LYS A 86 -19.98 -14.29 11.96
CA LYS A 86 -20.83 -15.48 12.09
C LYS A 86 -21.89 -15.60 10.98
N LYS A 87 -22.33 -14.47 10.41
CA LYS A 87 -23.43 -14.40 9.42
C LYS A 87 -22.96 -14.20 7.98
N GLN A 88 -21.66 -13.96 7.75
CA GLN A 88 -21.12 -13.65 6.43
C GLN A 88 -19.69 -14.18 6.30
N PRO A 89 -19.34 -14.92 5.24
CA PRO A 89 -17.97 -15.39 5.03
C PRO A 89 -17.00 -14.22 4.79
N ALA A 90 -15.71 -14.49 5.06
CA ALA A 90 -14.61 -13.57 4.77
C ALA A 90 -14.43 -13.39 3.26
N GLN A 91 -14.26 -12.14 2.83
CA GLN A 91 -13.99 -11.81 1.42
C GLN A 91 -12.50 -11.57 1.14
N ASN A 92 -11.69 -11.37 2.18
CA ASN A 92 -10.22 -11.27 2.13
C ASN A 92 -9.67 -10.26 1.10
N PHE A 93 -10.42 -9.19 0.82
CA PHE A 93 -10.04 -8.21 -0.20
C PHE A 93 -8.79 -7.42 0.19
N SER A 94 -8.47 -7.27 1.47
CA SER A 94 -7.25 -6.55 1.88
C SER A 94 -5.97 -7.33 1.58
N ILE A 95 -6.00 -8.66 1.72
CA ILE A 95 -4.88 -9.54 1.37
C ILE A 95 -4.78 -9.65 -0.14
N LYS A 96 -5.91 -9.83 -0.82
CA LYS A 96 -5.97 -9.88 -2.29
C LYS A 96 -5.35 -8.62 -2.92
N ALA A 97 -5.71 -7.44 -2.43
CA ALA A 97 -5.13 -6.19 -2.89
C ALA A 97 -3.62 -6.10 -2.63
N GLN A 98 -3.12 -6.64 -1.50
CA GLN A 98 -1.68 -6.67 -1.22
C GLN A 98 -0.94 -7.56 -2.21
N GLU A 99 -1.47 -8.75 -2.48
CA GLU A 99 -0.88 -9.71 -3.42
C GLU A 99 -0.85 -9.14 -4.84
N GLN A 100 -1.94 -8.53 -5.30
CA GLN A 100 -2.04 -7.91 -6.62
C GLN A 100 -1.11 -6.70 -6.77
N SER A 101 -0.94 -5.91 -5.72
CA SER A 101 -0.13 -4.70 -5.77
C SER A 101 1.37 -4.97 -5.71
N ARG A 102 1.77 -6.13 -5.17
CA ARG A 102 3.16 -6.38 -4.75
C ARG A 102 4.16 -6.14 -5.87
N ASP A 103 3.97 -6.80 -7.01
CA ASP A 103 4.97 -6.78 -8.08
C ASP A 103 4.99 -5.42 -8.80
N GLU A 104 3.84 -4.76 -8.96
CA GLU A 104 3.76 -3.40 -9.50
C GLU A 104 4.50 -2.39 -8.60
N ILE A 105 4.31 -2.48 -7.28
CA ILE A 105 5.01 -1.60 -6.32
C ILE A 105 6.51 -1.87 -6.36
N LEU A 106 6.94 -3.14 -6.43
CA LEU A 106 8.36 -3.49 -6.53
C LEU A 106 9.00 -2.92 -7.79
N GLU A 107 8.30 -2.94 -8.92
CA GLU A 107 8.81 -2.33 -10.16
C GLU A 107 8.98 -0.82 -10.03
N VAL A 108 8.06 -0.11 -9.34
CA VAL A 108 8.22 1.33 -9.06
C VAL A 108 9.52 1.63 -8.31
N TYR A 109 9.86 0.83 -7.30
CA TYR A 109 11.13 0.99 -6.58
C TYR A 109 12.32 0.65 -7.47
N ALA A 110 12.22 -0.39 -8.30
CA ALA A 110 13.28 -0.76 -9.24
C ALA A 110 13.54 0.34 -10.29
N GLU A 111 12.49 0.95 -10.85
CA GLU A 111 12.58 2.09 -11.77
C GLU A 111 13.34 3.27 -11.14
N GLU A 112 12.94 3.69 -9.94
CA GLU A 112 13.58 4.83 -9.28
C GLU A 112 15.04 4.55 -8.87
N MET A 113 15.38 3.30 -8.59
CA MET A 113 16.75 2.85 -8.35
C MET A 113 17.60 2.86 -9.62
N ARG A 114 17.07 2.41 -10.76
CA ARG A 114 17.78 2.52 -12.05
C ARG A 114 18.09 3.99 -12.36
N LEU A 115 17.10 4.86 -12.18
CA LEU A 115 17.25 6.32 -12.36
C LEU A 115 18.16 6.99 -11.31
N LEU A 116 18.58 6.29 -10.25
CA LEU A 116 19.56 6.79 -9.28
C LEU A 116 20.98 6.44 -9.71
N ASP A 117 21.15 5.30 -10.39
CA ASP A 117 22.44 4.80 -10.86
C ASP A 117 22.87 5.38 -12.22
N ASP A 118 21.92 6.00 -12.95
CA ASP A 118 22.14 6.80 -14.18
C ASP A 118 22.59 8.24 -13.88
#